data_AF-A0A420ICL4-F1
#
_entry.id   AF-A0A420ICL4-F1
#
_cell.length_a   1.000
_cell.length_b   1.000
_cell.length_c   1.000
_cell.angle_alpha   90.00
_cell.angle_beta   90.00
_cell.angle_gamma   90.00
#
_symmetry.space_group_name_H-M   'P 1'
#
loop_
_entity.id
_entity.type
_entity.pdbx_description
1 polymer ?
#
loop_
_entity_poly.entity_id
_entity_poly.type
_entity_poly.pdbx_seq_one_letter_code
_entity_poly.pdbx_strand_id
1 'polypeptide(L)'
;MVYNLFTEWAYLFTYIHIILAALLPIYTGAHASLRRPSSAKVPEKKAKGEGIYDDDDELDEYVPEIQSLRPSHAITFPITAGLVLGSLYIIIKWLEDPKILVRILNWYFSGVGILGAGELAVDSLNVITTFIFPSVWSTKKEVYFIDSVHSSQLKVSPLKPTDRKLVEEKNNPFPGFMSSIRFSTWIDSKIWTVRNLFRNYLVFRGYIKDFLHTVKPVRLNDVIGFISGFIVIFLYNFLNRPWWLTNLIGFGFCYGTLQLISPTTFWTGSLVLFGLFIYDITMVFYTPLMVTVASSLDVPIKLVFPGPKKSSMLGLGDVILPGIMIALALRFDLYLHYYKKQKAVASNQGSDKNEVIKSEYIEPTGVWGERFWTSSLESKTLYNTVADGSRFNKVYFWAGIMSYVAGLILTLMVLHLSNHAQPALLYLVPTVLIGLWGTALIKGDIALMLKYNEDIDSDIESHTDRNDKKDSSLDQIDKKIELKEKKQTTKNDKDKTKEPAINKIKPNEKEDQKIFFFSLTIPQKRVAKIPDSKKED
;
A
#
# COMPACT_ATOMS: atom_id res chain seq x y z
N MET A 1 30.58 17.23 -34.58
CA MET A 1 30.73 17.35 -33.11
C MET A 1 29.42 17.78 -32.43
N VAL A 2 28.78 18.88 -32.85
CA VAL A 2 27.52 19.39 -32.26
C VAL A 2 26.33 18.41 -32.39
N TYR A 3 26.19 17.73 -33.54
CA TYR A 3 25.12 16.73 -33.77
C TYR A 3 25.23 15.51 -32.85
N ASN A 4 26.45 15.01 -32.62
CA ASN A 4 26.69 13.89 -31.70
C ASN A 4 26.37 14.32 -30.27
N LEU A 5 26.79 15.52 -29.86
CA LEU A 5 26.48 16.05 -28.54
C LEU A 5 24.96 16.10 -28.30
N PHE A 6 24.19 16.71 -29.20
CA PHE A 6 22.72 16.79 -29.06
C PHE A 6 22.04 15.41 -28.97
N THR A 7 22.57 14.43 -29.71
CA THR A 7 22.07 13.05 -29.68
C THR A 7 22.35 12.39 -28.32
N GLU A 8 23.54 12.57 -27.74
CA GLU A 8 23.86 12.08 -26.39
C GLU A 8 22.98 12.73 -25.30
N TRP A 9 22.71 14.04 -25.41
CA TRP A 9 21.80 14.72 -24.50
C TRP A 9 20.38 14.14 -24.58
N ALA A 10 19.89 13.83 -25.78
CA ALA A 10 18.58 13.20 -25.96
C ALA A 10 18.52 11.82 -25.29
N TYR A 11 19.56 10.99 -25.45
CA TYR A 11 19.63 9.70 -24.76
C TYR A 11 19.65 9.84 -23.24
N LEU A 12 20.42 10.81 -22.71
CA LEU A 12 20.48 11.09 -21.28
C LEU A 12 19.12 11.51 -20.73
N PHE A 13 18.38 12.39 -21.42
CA PHE A 13 17.02 12.75 -21.01
C PHE A 13 16.07 11.54 -21.02
N THR A 14 16.15 10.67 -22.02
CA THR A 14 15.36 9.43 -22.06
C THR A 14 15.71 8.53 -20.87
N TYR A 15 16.99 8.36 -20.53
CA TYR A 15 17.42 7.55 -19.39
C TYR A 15 16.97 8.11 -18.04
N ILE A 16 17.09 9.43 -17.83
CA ILE A 16 16.55 10.09 -16.63
C ILE A 16 15.04 9.85 -16.54
N HIS A 17 14.32 10.00 -17.65
CA HIS A 17 12.88 9.81 -17.67
C HIS A 17 12.48 8.35 -17.36
N ILE A 18 13.23 7.36 -17.86
CA ILE A 18 13.02 5.94 -17.52
C ILE A 18 13.23 5.70 -16.01
N ILE A 19 14.31 6.22 -15.43
CA ILE A 19 14.59 6.07 -14.00
C ILE A 19 13.48 6.71 -13.17
N LEU A 20 13.08 7.95 -13.48
CA LEU A 20 12.00 8.64 -12.77
C LEU A 20 10.66 7.90 -12.89
N ALA A 21 10.34 7.41 -14.08
CA ALA A 21 9.11 6.67 -14.33
C ALA A 21 9.09 5.32 -13.60
N ALA A 22 10.23 4.65 -13.44
CA ALA A 22 10.33 3.42 -12.67
C ALA A 22 10.23 3.67 -11.15
N LEU A 23 10.79 4.79 -10.67
CA LEU A 23 10.77 5.15 -9.25
C LEU A 23 9.40 5.58 -8.75
N LEU A 24 8.60 6.24 -9.59
CA LEU A 24 7.27 6.73 -9.21
C LEU A 24 6.37 5.63 -8.63
N PRO A 25 6.07 4.52 -9.35
CA PRO A 25 5.19 3.47 -8.82
C PRO A 25 5.83 2.71 -7.65
N ILE A 26 7.16 2.56 -7.59
CA ILE A 26 7.83 1.95 -6.44
C ILE A 26 7.63 2.80 -5.19
N TYR A 27 7.85 4.11 -5.30
CA TYR A 27 7.70 5.02 -4.17
C TYR A 27 6.24 5.09 -3.71
N THR A 28 5.31 5.39 -4.62
CA THR A 28 3.88 5.52 -4.25
C THR A 28 3.31 4.18 -3.79
N GLY A 29 3.60 3.10 -4.49
CA GLY A 29 3.15 1.75 -4.14
C GLY A 29 3.67 1.31 -2.78
N ALA A 30 4.97 1.45 -2.50
CA ALA A 30 5.53 1.12 -1.19
C ALA A 30 4.85 1.91 -0.06
N HIS A 31 4.64 3.22 -0.25
CA HIS A 31 3.99 4.08 0.74
C HIS A 31 2.51 3.75 0.96
N ALA A 32 1.79 3.39 -0.09
CA ALA A 32 0.39 2.97 0.01
C ALA A 32 0.25 1.58 0.63
N SER A 33 1.28 0.75 0.48
CA SER A 33 1.32 -0.61 1.03
C SER A 33 1.62 -0.68 2.54
N LEU A 34 1.87 0.46 3.19
CA LEU A 34 2.16 0.55 4.64
C LEU A 34 0.95 0.09 5.46
N ARG A 35 1.23 -0.73 6.47
CA ARG A 35 0.21 -1.27 7.38
C ARG A 35 0.73 -1.33 8.81
N ARG A 36 -0.16 -1.71 9.72
CA ARG A 36 0.15 -1.81 11.14
C ARG A 36 1.19 -2.91 11.38
N PRO A 37 2.34 -2.59 11.99
CA PRO A 37 3.28 -3.62 12.41
C PRO A 37 2.84 -4.26 13.74
N SER A 38 3.24 -5.51 14.03
CA SER A 38 2.96 -6.17 15.33
C SER A 38 3.53 -5.44 16.55
N SER A 39 4.53 -4.58 16.32
CA SER A 39 5.09 -3.67 17.32
C SER A 39 4.16 -2.52 17.71
N ALA A 40 3.05 -2.29 17.01
CA ALA A 40 2.07 -1.29 17.42
C ALA A 40 0.90 -1.94 18.17
N LYS A 41 0.22 -1.17 19.04
CA LYS A 41 -0.95 -1.66 19.78
C LYS A 41 -2.10 -1.94 18.79
N VAL A 42 -2.90 -2.96 19.06
CA VAL A 42 -4.19 -3.17 18.38
C VAL A 42 -5.16 -2.10 18.91
N PRO A 43 -5.92 -1.39 18.04
CA PRO A 43 -6.99 -0.53 18.53
C PRO A 43 -7.95 -1.35 19.39
N GLU A 44 -8.35 -0.83 20.55
CA GLU A 44 -9.32 -1.50 21.41
C GLU A 44 -10.71 -1.39 20.76
N LYS A 45 -11.34 -2.54 20.43
CA LYS A 45 -12.77 -2.58 20.08
C LYS A 45 -13.54 -1.91 21.23
N LYS A 46 -14.24 -0.80 20.96
CA LYS A 46 -14.96 -0.06 22.02
C LYS A 46 -16.06 -0.96 22.58
N ALA A 47 -16.21 -0.98 23.90
CA ALA A 47 -17.13 -1.89 24.57
C ALA A 47 -18.57 -1.70 24.05
N LYS A 48 -19.19 -2.81 23.62
CA LYS A 48 -20.61 -2.89 23.23
C LYS A 48 -21.47 -2.19 24.27
N GLY A 49 -21.98 -1.01 23.95
CA GLY A 49 -23.10 -0.43 24.68
C GLY A 49 -24.33 -1.27 24.38
N GLU A 50 -25.02 -1.75 25.41
CA GLU A 50 -26.28 -2.47 25.25
C GLU A 50 -27.26 -1.63 24.39
N GLY A 51 -27.63 -2.14 23.21
CA GLY A 51 -28.81 -1.71 22.48
C GLY A 51 -28.64 -0.95 21.16
N ILE A 52 -27.42 -0.59 20.74
CA ILE A 52 -27.21 0.02 19.41
C ILE A 52 -25.97 -0.64 18.79
N TYR A 53 -26.17 -1.42 17.72
CA TYR A 53 -25.08 -1.83 16.84
C TYR A 53 -24.52 -0.55 16.20
N ASP A 54 -23.30 -0.14 16.56
CA ASP A 54 -22.60 0.94 15.86
C ASP A 54 -22.10 0.36 14.52
N ASP A 55 -22.42 1.03 13.41
CA ASP A 55 -21.90 0.71 12.06
C ASP A 55 -20.35 0.63 12.02
N ASP A 56 -19.67 1.22 13.02
CA ASP A 56 -18.22 1.22 13.16
C ASP A 56 -17.66 -0.17 13.54
N ASP A 57 -18.40 -1.01 14.28
CA ASP A 57 -17.89 -2.31 14.77
C ASP A 57 -17.72 -3.37 13.65
N GLU A 58 -18.54 -3.31 12.59
CA GLU A 58 -18.43 -4.20 11.40
C GLU A 58 -17.33 -3.74 10.42
N LEU A 59 -16.96 -2.46 10.45
CA LEU A 59 -15.91 -1.88 9.59
C LEU A 59 -14.51 -2.16 10.12
N ASP A 60 -14.35 -2.20 11.44
CA ASP A 60 -13.09 -2.52 12.11
C ASP A 60 -12.60 -3.96 11.81
N GLU A 61 -13.46 -4.82 11.25
CA GLU A 61 -13.15 -6.21 10.85
C GLU A 61 -12.76 -6.35 9.37
N TYR A 62 -12.90 -5.30 8.55
CA TYR A 62 -12.52 -5.36 7.13
C TYR A 62 -11.00 -5.23 6.95
N VAL A 63 -10.31 -6.36 6.84
CA VAL A 63 -8.88 -6.43 6.49
C VAL A 63 -8.74 -6.85 5.02
N PRO A 64 -8.10 -6.06 4.15
CA PRO A 64 -7.85 -6.47 2.78
C PRO A 64 -7.07 -7.79 2.73
N GLU A 65 -7.55 -8.78 1.97
CA GLU A 65 -6.81 -10.03 1.75
C GLU A 65 -5.56 -9.75 0.90
N ILE A 66 -4.38 -10.03 1.47
CA ILE A 66 -3.08 -9.82 0.82
C ILE A 66 -2.50 -11.17 0.42
N GLN A 67 -1.85 -11.21 -0.73
CA GLN A 67 -1.13 -12.39 -1.18
C GLN A 67 0.30 -12.38 -0.63
N SER A 68 0.49 -13.08 0.49
CA SER A 68 1.79 -13.25 1.13
C SER A 68 2.69 -14.27 0.42
N LEU A 69 3.94 -13.89 0.10
CA LEU A 69 4.93 -14.78 -0.53
C LEU A 69 5.68 -15.60 0.52
N ARG A 70 5.31 -16.87 0.59
CA ARG A 70 5.99 -17.96 1.32
C ARG A 70 7.27 -18.45 0.60
N PRO A 71 8.20 -19.11 1.32
CA PRO A 71 9.43 -19.64 0.71
C PRO A 71 9.17 -20.60 -0.46
N SER A 72 8.05 -21.34 -0.45
CA SER A 72 7.64 -22.22 -1.54
C SER A 72 7.46 -21.50 -2.87
N HIS A 73 7.12 -20.20 -2.84
CA HIS A 73 6.95 -19.39 -4.05
C HIS A 73 8.26 -19.11 -4.78
N ALA A 74 9.41 -19.18 -4.11
CA ALA A 74 10.71 -18.98 -4.75
C ALA A 74 10.99 -20.01 -5.86
N ILE A 75 10.46 -21.23 -5.71
CA ILE A 75 10.58 -22.30 -6.71
C ILE A 75 9.37 -22.30 -7.65
N THR A 76 8.14 -22.11 -7.12
CA THR A 76 6.95 -22.18 -7.97
C THR A 76 6.89 -21.05 -8.98
N PHE A 77 7.35 -19.83 -8.66
CA PHE A 77 7.30 -18.68 -9.58
C PHE A 77 8.14 -18.88 -10.86
N PRO A 78 9.44 -19.20 -10.81
CA PRO A 78 10.21 -19.56 -12.00
C PRO A 78 9.59 -20.67 -12.84
N ILE A 79 9.07 -21.72 -12.18
CA ILE A 79 8.51 -22.89 -12.87
C ILE A 79 7.20 -22.53 -13.55
N THR A 80 6.27 -21.86 -12.86
CA THR A 80 4.99 -21.44 -13.45
C THR A 80 5.23 -20.41 -14.55
N ALA A 81 6.15 -19.46 -14.37
CA ALA A 81 6.53 -18.52 -15.42
C ALA A 81 7.08 -19.23 -16.66
N GLY A 82 7.96 -20.23 -16.48
CA GLY A 82 8.51 -21.03 -17.57
C GLY A 82 7.44 -21.86 -18.29
N LEU A 83 6.51 -22.48 -17.56
CA LEU A 83 5.39 -23.22 -18.13
C LEU A 83 4.42 -22.31 -18.89
N VAL A 84 4.09 -21.14 -18.35
CA VAL A 84 3.23 -20.14 -19.01
C VAL A 84 3.91 -19.62 -20.27
N LEU A 85 5.20 -19.28 -20.21
CA LEU A 85 5.95 -18.80 -21.38
C LEU A 85 6.08 -19.88 -22.46
N GLY A 86 6.39 -21.12 -22.05
CA GLY A 86 6.49 -22.26 -22.96
C GLY A 86 5.16 -22.60 -23.62
N SER A 87 4.06 -22.62 -22.86
CA SER A 87 2.71 -22.83 -23.41
C SER A 87 2.30 -21.73 -24.38
N LEU A 88 2.57 -20.47 -24.04
CA LEU A 88 2.30 -19.33 -24.92
C LEU A 88 3.09 -19.41 -26.23
N TYR A 89 4.36 -19.82 -26.16
CA TYR A 89 5.19 -20.04 -27.35
C TYR A 89 4.64 -21.16 -28.25
N ILE A 90 4.22 -22.29 -27.66
CA ILE A 90 3.60 -23.39 -28.43
C ILE A 90 2.32 -22.91 -29.09
N ILE A 91 1.46 -22.19 -28.36
CA ILE A 91 0.21 -21.64 -28.90
C ILE A 91 0.50 -20.67 -30.05
N ILE A 92 1.47 -19.76 -29.91
CA ILE A 92 1.83 -18.82 -30.99
C ILE A 92 2.29 -19.57 -32.24
N LYS A 93 3.13 -20.61 -32.08
CA LYS A 93 3.59 -21.41 -33.21
C LYS A 93 2.49 -22.26 -33.84
N TRP A 94 1.54 -22.72 -33.03
CA TRP A 94 0.44 -23.56 -33.48
C TRP A 94 -0.70 -22.77 -34.14
N LEU A 95 -0.99 -21.57 -33.62
CA LEU A 95 -2.16 -20.79 -34.02
C LEU A 95 -1.99 -20.05 -35.36
N GLU A 96 -0.75 -19.89 -35.84
CA GLU A 96 -0.31 -19.16 -37.06
C GLU A 96 -0.73 -17.66 -37.12
N ASP A 97 -1.92 -17.31 -36.64
CA ASP A 97 -2.48 -15.98 -36.47
C ASP A 97 -2.49 -15.53 -34.98
N PRO A 98 -1.57 -14.65 -34.54
CA PRO A 98 -1.50 -14.20 -33.15
C PRO A 98 -2.66 -13.27 -32.74
N LYS A 99 -3.52 -12.86 -33.68
CA LYS A 99 -4.56 -11.84 -33.45
C LYS A 99 -5.59 -12.25 -32.40
N ILE A 100 -5.99 -13.52 -32.38
CA ILE A 100 -6.97 -14.05 -31.42
C ILE A 100 -6.39 -13.98 -30.00
N LEU A 101 -5.15 -14.45 -29.85
CA LEU A 101 -4.42 -14.44 -28.59
C LEU A 101 -4.21 -13.01 -28.08
N VAL A 102 -3.79 -12.09 -28.96
CA VAL A 102 -3.66 -10.66 -28.66
C VAL A 102 -4.99 -10.05 -28.21
N ARG A 103 -6.12 -10.44 -28.80
CA ARG A 103 -7.45 -9.95 -28.40
C ARG A 103 -7.84 -10.43 -27.01
N ILE A 104 -7.69 -11.72 -26.72
CA ILE A 104 -7.98 -12.30 -25.39
C ILE A 104 -7.11 -11.61 -24.33
N LEU A 105 -5.82 -11.48 -24.61
CA LEU A 105 -4.87 -10.90 -23.68
C LEU A 105 -5.15 -9.41 -23.43
N ASN A 106 -5.50 -8.65 -24.47
CA ASN A 106 -5.92 -7.25 -24.31
C ASN A 106 -7.22 -7.12 -23.50
N TRP A 107 -8.17 -8.05 -23.62
CA TRP A 107 -9.38 -8.02 -22.79
C TRP A 107 -9.04 -8.27 -21.31
N TYR A 108 -8.19 -9.26 -21.03
CA TYR A 108 -7.68 -9.53 -19.68
C TYR A 108 -6.97 -8.30 -19.08
N PHE A 109 -6.01 -7.71 -19.82
CA PHE A 109 -5.27 -6.53 -19.35
C PHE A 109 -6.11 -5.26 -19.30
N SER A 110 -7.20 -5.16 -20.07
CA SER A 110 -8.16 -4.07 -19.92
C SER A 110 -8.86 -4.18 -18.57
N GLY A 111 -9.31 -5.37 -18.16
CA GLY A 111 -9.94 -5.58 -16.85
C GLY A 111 -8.99 -5.27 -15.69
N VAL A 112 -7.79 -5.83 -15.72
CA VAL A 112 -6.75 -5.54 -14.71
C VAL A 112 -6.35 -4.06 -14.74
N GLY A 113 -6.30 -3.45 -15.92
CA GLY A 113 -5.97 -2.03 -16.11
C GLY A 113 -7.02 -1.09 -15.53
N ILE A 114 -8.32 -1.40 -15.61
CA ILE A 114 -9.39 -0.63 -14.95
C ILE A 114 -9.17 -0.62 -13.45
N LEU A 115 -8.90 -1.78 -12.85
CA LEU A 115 -8.66 -1.91 -11.42
C LEU A 115 -7.39 -1.17 -10.99
N GLY A 116 -6.26 -1.41 -11.66
CA GLY A 116 -4.98 -0.80 -11.30
C GLY A 116 -4.95 0.72 -11.53
N ALA A 117 -5.43 1.21 -12.67
CA ALA A 117 -5.51 2.64 -12.93
C ALA A 117 -6.57 3.33 -12.06
N GLY A 118 -7.67 2.63 -11.78
CA GLY A 118 -8.70 3.10 -10.87
C GLY A 118 -8.16 3.29 -9.46
N GLU A 119 -7.50 2.27 -8.89
CA GLU A 119 -6.90 2.34 -7.55
C GLU A 119 -5.85 3.45 -7.45
N LEU A 120 -4.97 3.58 -8.45
CA LEU A 120 -4.01 4.68 -8.52
C LEU A 120 -4.71 6.04 -8.52
N ALA A 121 -5.83 6.17 -9.24
CA ALA A 121 -6.61 7.41 -9.27
C ALA A 121 -7.33 7.68 -7.94
N VAL A 122 -7.89 6.66 -7.28
CA VAL A 122 -8.49 6.75 -5.94
C VAL A 122 -7.50 7.35 -4.95
N ASP A 123 -6.31 6.77 -4.86
CA ASP A 123 -5.31 7.22 -3.88
C ASP A 123 -4.71 8.58 -4.24
N SER A 124 -4.54 8.86 -5.53
CA SER A 124 -4.16 10.19 -5.99
C SER A 124 -5.19 11.25 -5.59
N LEU A 125 -6.49 10.96 -5.76
CA LEU A 125 -7.58 11.83 -5.36
C LEU A 125 -7.68 11.97 -3.83
N ASN A 126 -7.42 10.91 -3.08
CA ASN A 126 -7.34 10.96 -1.63
C ASN A 126 -6.23 11.92 -1.18
N VAL A 127 -5.04 11.80 -1.77
CA VAL A 127 -3.92 12.72 -1.50
C VAL A 127 -4.29 14.15 -1.84
N ILE A 128 -4.85 14.42 -3.03
CA ILE A 128 -5.29 15.77 -3.43
C ILE A 128 -6.34 16.31 -2.43
N THR A 129 -7.29 15.48 -2.02
CA THR A 129 -8.31 15.83 -1.01
C THR A 129 -7.65 16.21 0.31
N THR A 130 -6.57 15.54 0.73
CA THR A 130 -5.85 15.90 1.96
C THR A 130 -5.10 17.22 1.89
N PHE A 131 -4.66 17.63 0.69
CA PHE A 131 -4.04 18.94 0.48
C PHE A 131 -5.07 20.07 0.52
N ILE A 132 -6.22 19.88 -0.11
CA ILE A 132 -7.30 20.89 -0.19
C ILE A 132 -8.06 20.99 1.14
N PHE A 133 -8.45 19.84 1.70
CA PHE A 133 -9.25 19.71 2.91
C PHE A 133 -8.53 18.86 3.96
N PRO A 134 -7.45 19.34 4.58
CA PRO A 134 -6.75 18.59 5.63
C PRO A 134 -7.64 18.36 6.86
N SER A 135 -7.35 17.30 7.61
CA SER A 135 -7.94 17.10 8.94
C SER A 135 -7.23 17.92 10.01
N VAL A 136 -5.93 18.17 9.81
CA VAL A 136 -5.05 18.90 10.73
C VAL A 136 -4.14 19.84 9.95
N TRP A 137 -3.97 21.06 10.44
CA TRP A 137 -2.95 21.98 9.95
C TRP A 137 -2.28 22.70 11.13
N SER A 138 -1.08 23.25 10.91
CA SER A 138 -0.34 23.92 11.98
C SER A 138 0.13 25.32 11.58
N THR A 139 0.20 26.19 12.58
CA THR A 139 1.06 27.38 12.60
C THR A 139 2.30 27.05 13.43
N LYS A 140 3.40 27.82 13.33
CA LYS A 140 4.69 27.55 14.00
C LYS A 140 4.58 27.05 15.46
N LYS A 141 3.62 27.59 16.23
CA LYS A 141 3.39 27.29 17.65
C LYS A 141 2.05 26.59 17.97
N GLU A 142 1.15 26.40 17.01
CA GLU A 142 -0.23 26.00 17.29
C GLU A 142 -0.74 24.98 16.26
N VAL A 143 -1.54 24.01 16.73
CA VAL A 143 -2.16 23.00 15.86
C VAL A 143 -3.68 23.18 15.86
N TYR A 144 -4.24 23.15 14.66
CA TYR A 144 -5.66 23.29 14.38
C TYR A 144 -6.21 21.98 13.82
N PHE A 145 -7.21 21.42 14.48
CA PHE A 145 -7.98 20.26 14.05
C PHE A 145 -9.29 20.75 13.43
N ILE A 146 -9.65 20.24 12.26
CA ILE A 146 -10.87 20.67 11.57
C ILE A 146 -11.96 19.63 11.81
N ASP A 147 -12.88 19.93 12.72
CA ASP A 147 -13.97 19.02 13.07
C ASP A 147 -15.10 19.09 12.04
N SER A 148 -15.47 17.94 11.48
CA SER A 148 -16.60 17.83 10.53
C SER A 148 -17.97 17.93 11.21
N VAL A 149 -18.06 17.64 12.51
CA VAL A 149 -19.33 17.59 13.24
C VAL A 149 -19.81 19.00 13.57
N HIS A 150 -18.95 19.80 14.19
CA HIS A 150 -19.27 21.17 14.59
C HIS A 150 -18.98 22.22 13.51
N SER A 151 -18.58 21.81 12.31
CA SER A 151 -18.19 22.67 11.18
C SER A 151 -17.28 23.84 11.59
N SER A 152 -16.30 23.56 12.45
CA SER A 152 -15.44 24.57 13.08
C SER A 152 -14.03 24.05 13.30
N GLN A 153 -13.10 24.98 13.51
CA GLN A 153 -11.71 24.66 13.82
C GLN A 153 -11.49 24.61 15.34
N LEU A 154 -10.84 23.54 15.78
CA LEU A 154 -10.45 23.30 17.17
C LEU A 154 -8.95 23.54 17.34
N LYS A 155 -8.58 24.37 18.32
CA LYS A 155 -7.19 24.66 18.66
C LYS A 155 -6.77 23.83 19.87
N VAL A 156 -5.58 23.23 19.79
CA VAL A 156 -4.97 22.49 20.91
C VAL A 156 -3.87 23.33 21.56
N SER A 157 -3.95 23.49 22.88
CA SER A 157 -2.91 24.17 23.67
C SER A 157 -1.79 23.19 24.07
N PRO A 158 -0.52 23.62 24.06
CA PRO A 158 0.64 22.76 24.35
C PRO A 158 0.64 22.15 25.76
N LEU A 159 -0.02 22.80 26.73
CA LEU A 159 -0.03 22.38 28.14
C LEU A 159 -1.05 21.27 28.46
N LYS A 160 -2.06 21.07 27.59
CA LYS A 160 -3.09 20.02 27.72
C LYS A 160 -3.46 19.49 26.33
N PRO A 161 -2.81 18.43 25.84
CA PRO A 161 -3.05 17.90 24.49
C PRO A 161 -4.47 17.36 24.26
N THR A 162 -5.25 17.15 25.34
CA THR A 162 -6.63 16.66 25.31
C THR A 162 -7.68 17.77 25.25
N ASP A 163 -7.36 19.00 25.69
CA ASP A 163 -8.31 20.11 25.74
C ASP A 163 -8.33 20.85 24.40
N ARG A 164 -9.37 20.61 23.61
CA ARG A 164 -9.65 21.27 22.33
C ARG A 164 -10.54 22.49 22.56
N LYS A 165 -10.04 23.69 22.27
CA LYS A 165 -10.84 24.93 22.34
C LYS A 165 -11.40 25.27 20.96
N LEU A 166 -12.69 25.58 20.90
CA LEU A 166 -13.35 26.08 19.69
C LEU A 166 -12.77 27.46 19.32
N VAL A 167 -12.44 27.65 18.04
CA VAL A 167 -12.02 28.95 17.50
C VAL A 167 -13.19 29.53 16.72
N GLU A 168 -14.01 30.34 17.38
CA GLU A 168 -15.21 30.96 16.79
C GLU A 168 -14.88 31.94 15.64
N GLU A 169 -13.63 32.39 15.54
CA GLU A 169 -13.20 33.33 14.50
C GLU A 169 -12.97 32.68 13.12
N LYS A 170 -12.85 31.34 13.05
CA LYS A 170 -12.49 30.60 11.82
C LYS A 170 -13.58 29.60 11.43
N ASN A 171 -14.45 30.02 10.52
CA ASN A 171 -15.63 29.23 10.09
C ASN A 171 -15.41 28.40 8.82
N ASN A 172 -14.28 28.56 8.12
CA ASN A 172 -14.01 27.82 6.89
C ASN A 172 -13.11 26.58 7.16
N PRO A 173 -13.14 25.56 6.28
CA PRO A 173 -12.34 24.35 6.46
C PRO A 173 -10.95 24.40 5.77
N PHE A 174 -10.53 25.56 5.26
CA PHE A 174 -9.26 25.67 4.54
C PHE A 174 -8.07 25.89 5.49
N PRO A 175 -6.88 25.38 5.15
CA PRO A 175 -5.67 25.56 5.95
C PRO A 175 -4.97 26.90 5.68
N GLY A 176 -4.11 27.31 6.61
CA GLY A 176 -3.16 28.42 6.41
C GLY A 176 -3.82 29.79 6.24
N PHE A 177 -3.31 30.60 5.32
CA PHE A 177 -3.84 31.96 5.05
C PHE A 177 -5.30 31.94 4.59
N MET A 178 -5.72 30.86 3.92
CA MET A 178 -7.11 30.70 3.51
C MET A 178 -8.05 30.54 4.71
N SER A 179 -7.55 30.13 5.90
CA SER A 179 -8.36 30.00 7.12
C SER A 179 -8.90 31.33 7.66
N SER A 180 -8.29 32.47 7.30
CA SER A 180 -8.74 33.80 7.74
C SER A 180 -9.73 34.48 6.79
N ILE A 181 -9.99 33.88 5.62
CA ILE A 181 -10.93 34.44 4.65
C ILE A 181 -12.36 34.16 5.13
N ARG A 182 -13.15 35.22 5.35
CA ARG A 182 -14.57 35.11 5.68
C ARG A 182 -15.37 35.00 4.39
N PHE A 183 -15.98 33.84 4.13
CA PHE A 183 -16.90 33.68 3.02
C PHE A 183 -18.33 34.02 3.44
N SER A 184 -19.24 34.11 2.47
CA SER A 184 -20.68 34.17 2.76
C SER A 184 -21.14 32.85 3.37
N THR A 185 -22.13 32.90 4.27
CA THR A 185 -22.67 31.74 4.99
C THR A 185 -23.14 30.60 4.07
N TRP A 186 -23.63 30.95 2.88
CA TRP A 186 -24.02 29.99 1.85
C TRP A 186 -22.82 29.24 1.26
N ILE A 187 -21.73 29.97 0.99
CA ILE A 187 -20.50 29.41 0.42
C ILE A 187 -19.84 28.49 1.45
N ASP A 188 -19.71 28.92 2.71
CA ASP A 188 -19.14 28.11 3.78
C ASP A 188 -19.91 26.79 3.94
N SER A 189 -21.25 26.84 4.01
CA SER A 189 -22.09 25.64 4.11
C SER A 189 -21.86 24.66 2.96
N LYS A 190 -21.70 25.18 1.73
CA LYS A 190 -21.38 24.36 0.55
C LYS A 190 -19.98 23.75 0.63
N ILE A 191 -18.97 24.52 1.05
CA ILE A 191 -17.60 24.01 1.21
C ILE A 191 -17.57 22.91 2.27
N TRP A 192 -18.28 23.07 3.39
CA TRP A 192 -18.40 22.02 4.42
C TRP A 192 -19.11 20.77 3.91
N THR A 193 -20.16 20.94 3.09
CA THR A 193 -20.83 19.80 2.45
C THR A 193 -19.92 19.07 1.48
N VAL A 194 -19.17 19.80 0.65
CA VAL A 194 -18.20 19.24 -0.31
C VAL A 194 -17.10 18.49 0.46
N ARG A 195 -16.52 19.09 1.50
CA ARG A 195 -15.51 18.42 2.34
C ARG A 195 -16.07 17.13 2.94
N ASN A 196 -17.27 17.17 3.50
CA ASN A 196 -17.91 15.98 4.08
C ASN A 196 -18.16 14.90 3.03
N LEU A 197 -18.52 15.26 1.81
CA LEU A 197 -18.73 14.31 0.71
C LEU A 197 -17.44 13.59 0.29
N PHE A 198 -16.30 14.29 0.29
CA PHE A 198 -15.00 13.70 -0.07
C PHE A 198 -14.32 12.95 1.09
N ARG A 199 -14.55 13.36 2.35
CA ARG A 199 -13.88 12.79 3.53
C ARG A 199 -14.66 11.69 4.25
N ASN A 200 -15.99 11.75 4.25
CA ASN A 200 -16.78 10.72 4.92
C ASN A 200 -16.87 9.48 4.03
N TYR A 201 -16.75 8.29 4.64
CA TYR A 201 -17.06 7.04 3.98
C TYR A 201 -18.57 6.78 4.06
N LEU A 202 -19.09 6.13 3.03
CA LEU A 202 -20.42 5.56 2.98
C LEU A 202 -20.28 4.07 3.24
N VAL A 203 -21.11 3.50 4.10
CA VAL A 203 -21.08 2.05 4.34
C VAL A 203 -21.93 1.39 3.27
N PHE A 204 -21.27 0.68 2.35
CA PHE A 204 -21.95 -0.14 1.36
C PHE A 204 -22.18 -1.53 1.95
N ARG A 205 -23.45 -1.92 2.07
CA ARG A 205 -23.88 -3.27 2.44
C ARG A 205 -24.44 -3.95 1.20
N GLY A 206 -23.77 -4.99 0.73
CA GLY A 206 -24.22 -5.86 -0.35
C GLY A 206 -24.50 -7.26 0.18
N TYR A 207 -25.76 -7.69 0.07
CA TYR A 207 -26.21 -9.01 0.48
C TYR A 207 -26.84 -9.74 -0.71
N ILE A 208 -26.24 -10.87 -1.05
CA ILE A 208 -26.77 -11.88 -1.96
C ILE A 208 -26.80 -13.19 -1.18
N LYS A 209 -28.01 -13.76 -1.01
CA LYS A 209 -28.24 -14.97 -0.22
C LYS A 209 -27.20 -16.07 -0.52
N ASP A 210 -26.52 -16.55 0.51
CA ASP A 210 -25.50 -17.61 0.52
C ASP A 210 -24.26 -17.41 -0.40
N PHE A 211 -24.20 -16.33 -1.18
CA PHE A 211 -23.14 -16.12 -2.20
C PHE A 211 -22.21 -14.96 -1.86
N LEU A 212 -22.74 -13.81 -1.44
CA LEU A 212 -21.92 -12.64 -1.16
C LEU A 212 -22.53 -11.83 -0.01
N HIS A 213 -21.81 -11.78 1.11
CA HIS A 213 -22.00 -10.78 2.16
C HIS A 213 -20.78 -9.86 2.11
N THR A 214 -20.94 -8.62 1.63
CA THR A 214 -19.84 -7.64 1.60
C THR A 214 -20.29 -6.35 2.26
N VAL A 215 -19.59 -5.97 3.31
CA VAL A 215 -19.69 -4.65 3.93
C VAL A 215 -18.37 -3.95 3.65
N LYS A 216 -18.40 -2.88 2.87
CA LYS A 216 -17.20 -2.12 2.51
C LYS A 216 -17.43 -0.63 2.75
N PRO A 217 -16.48 0.10 3.38
CA PRO A 217 -16.49 1.54 3.37
C PRO A 217 -16.16 2.03 1.96
N VAL A 218 -17.05 2.83 1.37
CA VAL A 218 -16.90 3.41 0.03
C VAL A 218 -16.91 4.93 0.18
N ARG A 219 -15.81 5.58 -0.16
CA ARG A 219 -15.72 7.04 -0.28
C ARG A 219 -16.13 7.48 -1.68
N LEU A 220 -16.49 8.75 -1.83
CA LEU A 220 -16.73 9.32 -3.16
C LEU A 220 -15.49 9.17 -4.07
N ASN A 221 -14.29 9.29 -3.52
CA ASN A 221 -13.03 9.08 -4.26
C ASN A 221 -12.95 7.69 -4.88
N ASP A 222 -13.46 6.66 -4.19
CA ASP A 222 -13.42 5.28 -4.68
C ASP A 222 -14.32 5.11 -5.92
N VAL A 223 -15.49 5.77 -5.92
CA VAL A 223 -16.41 5.81 -7.07
C VAL A 223 -15.81 6.57 -8.25
N ILE A 224 -15.25 7.75 -8.00
CA ILE A 224 -14.61 8.58 -9.05
C ILE A 224 -13.40 7.83 -9.64
N GLY A 225 -12.59 7.18 -8.80
CA GLY A 225 -11.44 6.40 -9.25
C GLY A 225 -11.86 5.24 -10.14
N PHE A 226 -12.89 4.48 -9.76
CA PHE A 226 -13.42 3.40 -10.61
C PHE A 226 -13.89 3.92 -11.98
N ILE A 227 -14.66 5.01 -12.01
CA ILE A 227 -15.10 5.66 -13.26
C ILE A 227 -13.89 6.10 -14.09
N SER A 228 -12.86 6.68 -13.45
CA SER A 228 -11.65 7.12 -14.14
C SER A 228 -10.87 5.95 -14.76
N GLY A 229 -10.86 4.77 -14.12
CA GLY A 229 -10.27 3.55 -14.67
C GLY A 229 -10.96 3.11 -15.96
N PHE A 230 -12.30 3.15 -16.00
CA PHE A 230 -13.06 2.90 -17.23
C PHE A 230 -12.74 3.93 -18.32
N ILE A 231 -12.67 5.22 -17.97
CA ILE A 231 -12.33 6.29 -18.91
C ILE A 231 -10.93 6.08 -19.50
N VAL A 232 -9.94 5.74 -18.66
CA VAL A 232 -8.56 5.47 -19.08
C VAL A 232 -8.52 4.34 -20.11
N ILE A 233 -9.22 3.23 -19.85
CA ILE A 233 -9.25 2.09 -20.78
C ILE A 233 -10.09 2.39 -22.04
N PHE A 234 -11.17 3.15 -21.92
CA PHE A 234 -11.95 3.59 -23.06
C PHE A 234 -11.10 4.47 -24.00
N LEU A 235 -10.40 5.47 -23.44
CA LEU A 235 -9.47 6.32 -24.17
C LEU A 235 -8.31 5.53 -24.76
N TYR A 236 -7.82 4.50 -24.07
CA TYR A 236 -6.73 3.64 -24.56
C TYR A 236 -7.12 2.90 -25.83
N ASN A 237 -8.34 2.37 -25.86
CA ASN A 237 -8.87 1.68 -27.02
C ASN A 237 -9.28 2.65 -28.14
N PHE A 238 -9.71 3.87 -27.81
CA PHE A 238 -10.15 4.86 -28.80
C PHE A 238 -9.00 5.65 -29.46
N LEU A 239 -7.96 6.04 -28.70
CA LEU A 239 -6.87 6.92 -29.17
C LEU A 239 -5.69 6.16 -29.83
N ASN A 240 -5.92 4.96 -30.37
CA ASN A 240 -4.86 4.14 -30.98
C ASN A 240 -3.65 3.89 -30.05
N ARG A 241 -3.89 3.60 -28.76
CA ARG A 241 -2.88 3.20 -27.77
C ARG A 241 -1.70 4.18 -27.61
N PRO A 242 -1.93 5.41 -27.13
CA PRO A 242 -0.85 6.35 -26.95
C PRO A 242 0.11 5.89 -25.83
N TRP A 243 1.40 6.24 -25.96
CA TRP A 243 2.46 5.81 -25.05
C TRP A 243 2.19 6.22 -23.58
N TRP A 244 1.68 7.42 -23.36
CA TRP A 244 1.42 7.96 -22.01
C TRP A 244 0.30 7.21 -21.30
N LEU A 245 -0.71 6.76 -22.05
CA LEU A 245 -1.84 6.00 -21.50
C LEU A 245 -1.45 4.54 -21.24
N THR A 246 -0.59 3.98 -22.10
CA THR A 246 0.08 2.70 -21.84
C THR A 246 0.90 2.76 -20.55
N ASN A 247 1.66 3.83 -20.34
CA ASN A 247 2.44 4.04 -19.13
C ASN A 247 1.55 4.25 -17.91
N LEU A 248 0.43 4.97 -18.04
CA LEU A 248 -0.52 5.17 -16.94
C LEU A 248 -1.13 3.83 -16.47
N ILE A 249 -1.53 2.97 -17.42
CA ILE A 249 -2.02 1.61 -17.11
C ILE A 249 -0.90 0.79 -16.46
N GLY A 250 0.33 0.87 -16.99
CA GLY A 250 1.50 0.21 -16.40
C GLY A 250 1.80 0.67 -14.97
N PHE A 251 1.73 1.97 -14.68
CA PHE A 251 1.87 2.52 -13.33
C PHE A 251 0.78 2.02 -12.41
N GLY A 252 -0.48 2.00 -12.85
CA GLY A 252 -1.59 1.45 -12.08
C GLY A 252 -1.40 -0.03 -11.76
N PHE A 253 -0.91 -0.81 -12.72
CA PHE A 253 -0.58 -2.22 -12.51
C PHE A 253 0.55 -2.42 -11.49
N CYS A 254 1.67 -1.69 -11.63
CA CYS A 254 2.76 -1.74 -10.65
C CYS A 254 2.29 -1.30 -9.25
N TYR A 255 1.52 -0.22 -9.19
CA TYR A 255 0.98 0.33 -7.95
C TYR A 255 0.10 -0.68 -7.21
N GLY A 256 -0.92 -1.24 -7.89
CA GLY A 256 -1.81 -2.23 -7.28
C GLY A 256 -1.08 -3.53 -6.91
N THR A 257 -0.13 -3.98 -7.74
CA THR A 257 0.65 -5.20 -7.44
C THR A 257 1.50 -5.02 -6.17
N LEU A 258 2.11 -3.87 -5.96
CA LEU A 258 2.91 -3.58 -4.76
C LEU A 258 2.08 -3.47 -3.47
N GLN A 259 0.79 -3.16 -3.59
CA GLN A 259 -0.13 -3.20 -2.46
C GLN A 259 -0.58 -4.62 -2.12
N LEU A 260 -0.85 -5.45 -3.14
CA LEU A 260 -1.43 -6.79 -3.00
C LEU A 260 -0.42 -7.88 -2.70
N ILE A 261 0.81 -7.76 -3.19
CA ILE A 261 1.84 -8.80 -3.05
C ILE A 261 2.90 -8.33 -2.08
N SER A 262 3.21 -9.16 -1.10
CA SER A 262 4.30 -8.88 -0.17
C SER A 262 5.03 -10.15 0.29
N PRO A 263 6.36 -10.14 0.49
CA PRO A 263 7.07 -11.25 1.07
C PRO A 263 6.89 -11.29 2.57
N THR A 264 6.67 -12.49 3.10
CA THR A 264 6.48 -12.69 4.54
C THR A 264 7.71 -12.31 5.36
N THR A 265 8.91 -12.46 4.79
CA THR A 265 10.19 -12.16 5.46
C THR A 265 11.19 -11.64 4.43
N PHE A 266 12.26 -10.99 4.89
CA PHE A 266 13.34 -10.58 3.99
C PHE A 266 14.06 -11.76 3.34
N TRP A 267 14.14 -12.89 4.05
CA TRP A 267 14.73 -14.11 3.52
C TRP A 267 13.89 -14.70 2.38
N THR A 268 12.58 -14.80 2.57
CA THR A 268 11.67 -15.29 1.52
C THR A 268 11.70 -14.40 0.29
N GLY A 269 11.66 -13.09 0.47
CA GLY A 269 11.80 -12.15 -0.65
C GLY A 269 13.15 -12.26 -1.35
N SER A 270 14.25 -12.46 -0.60
CA SER A 270 15.58 -12.69 -1.19
C SER A 270 15.65 -13.98 -2.01
N LEU A 271 15.06 -15.07 -1.51
CA LEU A 271 14.96 -16.33 -2.25
C LEU A 271 14.12 -16.21 -3.51
N VAL A 272 12.98 -15.53 -3.45
CA VAL A 272 12.12 -15.30 -4.62
C VAL A 272 12.86 -14.50 -5.69
N LEU A 273 13.52 -13.40 -5.30
CA LEU A 273 14.32 -12.60 -6.24
C LEU A 273 15.48 -13.41 -6.83
N PHE A 274 16.16 -14.22 -6.02
CA PHE A 274 17.25 -15.05 -6.51
C PHE A 274 16.77 -16.14 -7.49
N GLY A 275 15.63 -16.77 -7.21
CA GLY A 275 15.00 -17.72 -8.14
C GLY A 275 14.62 -17.07 -9.47
N LEU A 276 14.03 -15.87 -9.42
CA LEU A 276 13.65 -15.10 -10.62
C LEU A 276 14.87 -14.55 -11.38
N PHE A 277 15.95 -14.23 -10.67
CA PHE A 277 17.24 -13.88 -11.26
C PHE A 277 17.80 -15.05 -12.10
N ILE A 278 17.81 -16.27 -11.57
CA ILE A 278 18.26 -17.45 -12.32
C ILE A 278 17.34 -17.71 -13.52
N TYR A 279 16.03 -17.58 -13.31
CA TYR A 279 15.02 -17.74 -14.36
C TYR A 279 15.26 -16.79 -15.54
N ASP A 280 15.42 -15.49 -15.27
CA ASP A 280 15.58 -14.46 -16.30
C ASP A 280 16.85 -14.70 -17.12
N ILE A 281 17.98 -15.01 -16.46
CA ILE A 281 19.23 -15.38 -17.13
C ILE A 281 19.03 -16.60 -18.02
N THR A 282 18.38 -17.64 -17.50
CA THR A 282 18.20 -18.90 -18.23
C THR A 282 17.30 -18.70 -19.45
N MET A 283 16.17 -18.01 -19.29
CA MET A 283 15.19 -17.82 -20.35
C MET A 283 15.66 -16.80 -21.41
N VAL A 284 16.40 -15.77 -21.03
CA VAL A 284 16.93 -14.76 -21.97
C VAL A 284 18.08 -15.31 -22.80
N PHE A 285 19.07 -15.97 -22.18
CA PHE A 285 20.28 -16.38 -22.90
C PHE A 285 20.20 -17.75 -23.56
N TYR A 286 19.47 -18.71 -22.97
CA TYR A 286 19.49 -20.10 -23.44
C TYR A 286 18.26 -20.51 -24.25
N THR A 287 17.17 -19.73 -24.25
CA THR A 287 15.93 -20.13 -24.93
C THR A 287 15.41 -19.06 -25.90
N PRO A 288 14.88 -19.44 -27.09
CA PRO A 288 14.25 -18.48 -28.00
C PRO A 288 12.82 -18.09 -27.57
N LEU A 289 12.32 -18.65 -26.45
CA LEU A 289 10.93 -18.48 -26.00
C LEU A 289 10.62 -17.01 -25.73
N MET A 290 11.46 -16.35 -24.94
CA MET A 290 11.21 -14.98 -24.50
C MET A 290 11.21 -13.99 -25.66
N VAL A 291 12.18 -14.08 -26.57
CA VAL A 291 12.27 -13.18 -27.73
C VAL A 291 11.09 -13.38 -28.68
N THR A 292 10.68 -14.63 -28.91
CA THR A 292 9.54 -14.95 -29.78
C THR A 292 8.23 -14.39 -29.20
N VAL A 293 7.95 -14.69 -27.93
CA VAL A 293 6.73 -14.23 -27.25
C VAL A 293 6.69 -12.70 -27.16
N ALA A 294 7.80 -12.06 -26.79
CA ALA A 294 7.87 -10.60 -26.66
C ALA A 294 7.73 -9.87 -27.99
N SER A 295 8.14 -10.49 -29.11
CA SER A 295 8.05 -9.88 -30.44
C SER A 295 6.68 -10.12 -31.09
N SER A 296 6.02 -11.24 -30.78
CA SER A 296 4.73 -11.61 -31.39
C SER A 296 3.51 -11.04 -30.66
N LEU A 297 3.65 -10.59 -29.40
CA LEU A 297 2.55 -10.08 -28.59
C LEU A 297 2.72 -8.60 -28.24
N ASP A 298 1.85 -7.76 -28.78
CA ASP A 298 1.76 -6.34 -28.42
C ASP A 298 0.67 -6.10 -27.36
N VAL A 299 1.13 -6.00 -26.11
CA VAL A 299 0.30 -6.02 -24.90
C VAL A 299 0.80 -4.95 -23.92
N PRO A 300 -0.09 -4.28 -23.15
CA PRO A 300 0.30 -3.21 -22.21
C PRO A 300 0.99 -3.73 -20.93
N ILE A 301 2.01 -4.58 -21.06
CA ILE A 301 2.80 -5.15 -19.95
C ILE A 301 4.20 -4.51 -19.86
N LYS A 302 4.38 -3.34 -20.48
CA LYS A 302 5.67 -2.64 -20.54
C LYS A 302 5.45 -1.14 -20.51
N LEU A 303 6.39 -0.43 -19.91
CA LEU A 303 6.48 1.01 -20.03
C LEU A 303 7.22 1.35 -21.33
N VAL A 304 6.71 2.30 -22.07
CA VAL A 304 7.18 2.70 -23.41
C VAL A 304 7.54 4.17 -23.37
N PHE A 305 8.77 4.49 -23.78
CA PHE A 305 9.27 5.86 -23.83
C PHE A 305 9.74 6.20 -25.25
N PRO A 306 9.34 7.37 -25.80
CA PRO A 306 9.84 7.81 -27.08
C PRO A 306 11.34 8.10 -26.96
N GLY A 307 12.14 7.44 -27.81
CA GLY A 307 13.59 7.64 -27.91
C GLY A 307 13.96 8.14 -29.30
N PRO A 308 15.17 8.72 -29.47
CA PRO A 308 15.58 9.40 -30.70
C PRO A 308 15.69 8.50 -31.95
N LYS A 309 15.88 7.18 -31.79
CA LYS A 309 15.94 6.21 -32.91
C LYS A 309 14.94 5.06 -32.78
N LYS A 310 14.77 4.56 -31.57
CA LYS A 310 13.82 3.49 -31.22
C LYS A 310 13.19 3.84 -29.89
N SER A 311 11.94 3.44 -29.70
CA SER A 311 11.30 3.55 -28.41
C SER A 311 12.00 2.63 -27.41
N SER A 312 12.32 3.17 -26.24
CA SER A 312 12.87 2.39 -25.14
C SER A 312 11.73 1.75 -24.36
N MET A 313 11.91 0.49 -23.96
CA MET A 313 10.91 -0.28 -23.23
C MET A 313 11.48 -0.73 -21.90
N LEU A 314 10.67 -0.71 -20.85
CA LEU A 314 11.00 -1.25 -19.53
C LEU A 314 9.92 -2.26 -19.13
N GLY A 315 10.33 -3.46 -18.71
CA GLY A 315 9.40 -4.49 -18.25
C GLY A 315 8.77 -4.10 -16.91
N LEU A 316 7.46 -4.32 -16.76
CA LEU A 316 6.79 -4.08 -15.46
C LEU A 316 7.33 -5.00 -14.36
N GLY A 317 7.77 -6.22 -14.71
CA GLY A 317 8.41 -7.16 -13.79
C GLY A 317 9.70 -6.61 -13.17
N ASP A 318 10.49 -5.86 -13.95
CA ASP A 318 11.75 -5.28 -13.50
C ASP A 318 11.54 -4.16 -12.46
N VAL A 319 10.35 -3.55 -12.47
CA VAL A 319 9.94 -2.53 -11.49
C VAL A 319 9.30 -3.19 -10.26
N ILE A 320 8.38 -4.13 -10.49
CA ILE A 320 7.59 -4.77 -9.43
C ILE A 320 8.47 -5.65 -8.55
N LEU A 321 9.31 -6.50 -9.13
CA LEU A 321 10.04 -7.52 -8.34
C LEU A 321 11.00 -6.88 -7.32
N PRO A 322 11.91 -5.96 -7.70
CA PRO A 322 12.71 -5.25 -6.70
C PRO A 322 11.86 -4.32 -5.84
N GLY A 323 10.79 -3.73 -6.41
CA GLY A 323 9.85 -2.87 -5.71
C GLY A 323 9.18 -3.54 -4.50
N ILE A 324 8.82 -4.83 -4.62
CA ILE A 324 8.24 -5.63 -3.53
C ILE A 324 9.22 -5.71 -2.34
N MET A 325 10.52 -5.90 -2.61
CA MET A 325 11.55 -5.89 -1.55
C MET A 325 11.76 -4.52 -0.92
N ILE A 326 11.68 -3.45 -1.72
CA ILE A 326 11.78 -2.07 -1.23
C ILE A 326 10.55 -1.70 -0.38
N ALA A 327 9.35 -2.19 -0.75
CA ALA A 327 8.13 -2.03 0.04
C ALA A 327 8.25 -2.75 1.39
N LEU A 328 8.77 -3.98 1.41
CA LEU A 328 9.06 -4.69 2.66
C LEU A 328 10.08 -3.94 3.54
N ALA A 329 11.11 -3.36 2.92
CA ALA A 329 12.08 -2.50 3.60
C ALA A 329 11.43 -1.29 4.30
N LEU A 330 10.46 -0.65 3.65
CA LEU A 330 9.71 0.46 4.24
C LEU A 330 8.83 0.03 5.42
N ARG A 331 8.19 -1.15 5.32
CA ARG A 331 7.41 -1.71 6.44
C ARG A 331 8.30 -2.11 7.61
N PHE A 332 9.50 -2.61 7.34
CA PHE A 332 10.49 -2.88 8.38
C PHE A 332 11.00 -1.61 9.06
N ASP A 333 11.22 -0.52 8.33
CA ASP A 333 11.53 0.80 8.92
C ASP A 333 10.41 1.26 9.87
N LEU A 334 9.14 1.03 9.50
CA LEU A 334 7.98 1.35 10.35
C LEU A 334 7.94 0.44 11.60
N TYR A 335 8.17 -0.86 11.44
CA TYR A 335 8.32 -1.80 12.56
C TYR A 335 9.42 -1.34 13.53
N LEU A 336 10.58 -0.95 13.02
CA LEU A 336 11.72 -0.50 13.83
C LEU A 336 11.40 0.77 14.62
N HIS A 337 10.61 1.68 14.04
CA HIS A 337 10.14 2.90 14.71
C HIS A 337 9.30 2.58 15.95
N TYR A 338 8.29 1.71 15.80
CA TYR A 338 7.44 1.29 16.91
C TYR A 338 8.19 0.41 17.92
N TYR A 339 9.07 -0.47 17.46
CA TYR A 339 9.94 -1.27 18.32
C TYR A 339 10.86 -0.41 19.21
N LYS A 340 11.42 0.67 18.66
CA LYS A 340 12.23 1.63 19.44
C LYS A 340 11.39 2.41 20.43
N LYS A 341 10.17 2.83 20.05
CA LYS A 341 9.23 3.49 20.98
C LYS A 341 8.88 2.59 22.17
N GLN A 342 8.62 1.31 21.93
CA GLN A 342 8.38 0.32 23.00
C GLN A 342 9.57 0.23 23.97
N LYS A 343 10.79 0.08 23.43
CA LYS A 343 12.01 -0.01 24.26
C LYS A 343 12.27 1.26 25.06
N ALA A 344 12.02 2.45 24.49
CA ALA A 344 12.18 3.71 25.19
C ALA A 344 11.22 3.85 26.38
N VAL A 345 9.96 3.41 26.21
CA VAL A 345 8.98 3.40 27.32
C VAL A 345 9.39 2.39 28.39
N ALA A 346 9.83 1.19 27.99
CA ALA A 346 10.30 0.16 28.92
C ALA A 346 11.55 0.58 29.71
N SER A 347 12.45 1.39 29.11
CA SER A 347 13.62 1.91 29.81
C SER A 347 13.30 3.01 30.82
N ASN A 348 12.21 3.75 30.63
CA ASN A 348 11.81 4.86 31.50
C ASN A 348 10.96 4.40 32.70
N GLN A 349 10.34 3.22 32.62
CA GLN A 349 9.62 2.59 33.72
C GLN A 349 10.52 1.51 34.32
N GLY A 350 11.03 1.75 35.52
CA GLY A 350 11.91 0.80 36.24
C GLY A 350 11.40 -0.64 36.17
N SER A 351 12.35 -1.55 36.02
CA SER A 351 12.24 -2.98 35.69
C SER A 351 11.44 -3.83 36.69
N ASP A 352 10.13 -3.65 36.81
CA ASP A 352 9.32 -4.50 37.71
C ASP A 352 7.98 -5.01 37.14
N LYS A 353 7.67 -4.73 35.87
CA LYS A 353 6.61 -5.46 35.14
C LYS A 353 7.02 -5.71 33.70
N ASN A 354 7.13 -6.99 33.31
CA ASN A 354 7.37 -7.46 31.94
C ASN A 354 6.16 -7.20 30.99
N GLU A 355 5.44 -6.08 31.16
CA GLU A 355 4.36 -5.68 30.28
C GLU A 355 4.93 -4.73 29.21
N VAL A 356 5.04 -5.24 27.97
CA VAL A 356 5.49 -4.44 26.83
C VAL A 356 4.39 -3.46 26.46
N ILE A 357 4.48 -2.22 26.92
CA ILE A 357 3.53 -1.16 26.57
C ILE A 357 3.72 -0.81 25.08
N LYS A 358 2.81 -1.32 24.24
CA LYS A 358 2.76 -0.96 22.81
C LYS A 358 2.10 0.40 22.66
N SER A 359 2.72 1.29 21.88
CA SER A 359 2.09 2.57 21.52
C SER A 359 0.98 2.37 20.49
N GLU A 360 -0.04 3.21 20.55
CA GLU A 360 -1.14 3.22 19.58
C GLU A 360 -0.64 3.39 18.14
N TYR A 361 -1.18 2.59 17.23
CA TYR A 361 -0.87 2.70 15.81
C TYR A 361 -1.59 3.89 15.20
N ILE A 362 -0.85 4.71 14.46
CA ILE A 362 -1.40 5.79 13.64
C ILE A 362 -1.14 5.45 12.18
N GLU A 363 -2.20 5.37 11.38
CA GLU A 363 -2.12 5.06 9.95
C GLU A 363 -1.31 6.11 9.19
N PRO A 364 -0.21 5.72 8.50
CA PRO A 364 0.61 6.64 7.72
C PRO A 364 0.12 6.83 6.27
N THR A 365 -0.87 6.05 5.82
CA THR A 365 -1.33 5.99 4.43
C THR A 365 -2.22 7.18 4.07
N GLY A 366 -2.00 7.79 2.89
CA GLY A 366 -2.81 8.92 2.42
C GLY A 366 -2.62 10.26 3.15
N VAL A 367 -1.80 10.33 4.22
CA VAL A 367 -1.65 11.52 5.11
C VAL A 367 -0.65 12.57 4.57
N TRP A 368 -0.54 12.69 3.24
CA TRP A 368 0.49 13.51 2.61
C TRP A 368 0.22 15.02 2.79
N GLY A 369 -1.03 15.44 2.62
CA GLY A 369 -1.44 16.83 2.81
C GLY A 369 -1.31 17.28 4.26
N GLU A 370 -1.76 16.48 5.22
CA GLU A 370 -1.62 16.80 6.65
C GLU A 370 -0.15 16.91 7.04
N ARG A 371 0.72 16.04 6.52
CA ARG A 371 2.17 16.13 6.74
C ARG A 371 2.75 17.44 6.18
N PHE A 372 2.31 17.87 5.00
CA PHE A 372 2.71 19.14 4.41
C PHE A 372 2.28 20.32 5.29
N TRP A 373 1.01 20.37 5.69
CA TRP A 373 0.45 21.46 6.51
C TRP A 373 0.93 21.47 7.97
N THR A 374 1.47 20.36 8.47
CA THR A 374 2.06 20.23 9.80
C THR A 374 3.59 20.33 9.82
N SER A 375 4.22 20.54 8.66
CA SER A 375 5.68 20.50 8.49
C SER A 375 6.42 21.64 9.22
N SER A 376 5.78 22.81 9.30
CA SER A 376 6.30 24.07 9.88
C SER A 376 6.24 24.13 11.41
N LEU A 377 5.71 23.09 12.07
CA LEU A 377 5.59 23.02 13.51
C LEU A 377 6.98 22.93 14.17
N GLU A 378 7.27 23.86 15.08
CA GLU A 378 8.58 23.96 15.75
C GLU A 378 8.77 22.85 16.81
N SER A 379 7.72 22.52 17.55
CA SER A 379 7.74 21.49 18.61
C SER A 379 6.89 20.27 18.22
N LYS A 380 7.38 19.46 17.28
CA LYS A 380 6.66 18.28 16.73
C LYS A 380 6.39 17.17 17.75
N THR A 381 7.21 17.06 18.79
CA THR A 381 7.08 16.01 19.83
C THR A 381 5.99 16.31 20.86
N LEU A 382 5.48 17.54 20.88
CA LEU A 382 4.56 18.02 21.91
C LEU A 382 3.08 17.81 21.54
N TYR A 383 2.81 17.50 20.27
CA TYR A 383 1.47 17.29 19.73
C TYR A 383 1.38 15.89 19.13
N ASN A 384 0.31 15.16 19.43
CA ASN A 384 -0.04 13.93 18.73
C ASN A 384 -0.97 14.28 17.57
N THR A 385 -0.49 14.12 16.35
CA THR A 385 -1.20 14.43 15.11
C THR A 385 -1.27 13.19 14.21
N VAL A 386 -2.26 13.14 13.33
CA VAL A 386 -2.41 12.06 12.34
C VAL A 386 -1.16 11.94 11.45
N ALA A 387 -0.46 13.06 11.21
CA ALA A 387 0.76 13.09 10.42
C ALA A 387 1.96 12.38 11.10
N ASP A 388 1.93 12.14 12.41
CA ASP A 388 3.05 11.54 13.14
C ASP A 388 3.25 10.06 12.82
N GLY A 389 2.21 9.35 12.34
CA GLY A 389 2.35 7.99 11.82
C GLY A 389 3.33 7.92 10.62
N SER A 390 3.33 8.94 9.77
CA SER A 390 4.21 9.01 8.59
C SER A 390 5.64 9.50 8.90
N ARG A 391 5.86 10.08 10.08
CA ARG A 391 7.11 10.69 10.54
C ARG A 391 7.99 9.66 11.25
N PHE A 392 8.65 8.84 10.44
CA PHE A 392 9.67 7.91 10.89
C PHE A 392 10.85 7.91 9.91
N ASN A 393 12.00 7.45 10.41
CA ASN A 393 13.22 7.32 9.63
C ASN A 393 13.13 6.11 8.70
N LYS A 394 13.36 6.32 7.40
CA LYS A 394 13.13 5.35 6.31
C LYS A 394 14.47 4.87 5.73
N VAL A 395 15.34 4.34 6.57
CA VAL A 395 16.73 4.11 6.17
C VAL A 395 16.85 2.94 5.21
N TYR A 396 16.17 1.83 5.49
CA TYR A 396 16.18 0.65 4.61
C TYR A 396 15.46 0.94 3.29
N PHE A 397 14.37 1.70 3.33
CA PHE A 397 13.68 2.14 2.12
C PHE A 397 14.57 2.98 1.19
N TRP A 398 15.25 4.01 1.71
CA TRP A 398 16.16 4.82 0.91
C TRP A 398 17.38 4.03 0.43
N ALA A 399 17.90 3.11 1.24
CA ALA A 399 18.95 2.19 0.80
C ALA A 399 18.50 1.32 -0.39
N GLY A 400 17.28 0.79 -0.33
CA GLY A 400 16.66 0.03 -1.42
C GLY A 400 16.48 0.85 -2.69
N ILE A 401 15.93 2.07 -2.57
CA ILE A 401 15.78 3.00 -3.70
C ILE A 401 17.14 3.31 -4.35
N MET A 402 18.13 3.70 -3.56
CA MET A 402 19.46 4.05 -4.11
C MET A 402 20.12 2.87 -4.80
N SER A 403 19.94 1.66 -4.26
CA SER A 403 20.48 0.44 -4.84
C SER A 403 19.76 0.00 -6.11
N TYR A 404 18.46 0.25 -6.19
CA TYR A 404 17.66 0.05 -7.41
C TYR A 404 18.07 1.04 -8.50
N VAL A 405 18.24 2.33 -8.16
CA VAL A 405 18.74 3.35 -9.09
C VAL A 405 20.13 2.99 -9.60
N ALA A 406 21.05 2.57 -8.72
CA ALA A 406 22.37 2.11 -9.12
C ALA A 406 22.31 0.90 -10.06
N GLY A 407 21.42 -0.06 -9.78
CA GLY A 407 21.17 -1.20 -10.67
C GLY A 407 20.62 -0.79 -12.03
N LEU A 408 19.63 0.11 -12.08
CA LEU A 408 19.08 0.64 -13.34
C LEU A 408 20.12 1.43 -14.14
N ILE A 409 20.97 2.22 -13.48
CA ILE A 409 22.05 2.94 -14.17
C ILE A 409 23.01 1.92 -14.78
N LEU A 410 23.36 0.87 -14.04
CA LEU A 410 24.23 -0.20 -14.54
C LEU A 410 23.59 -0.94 -15.74
N THR A 411 22.31 -1.29 -15.68
CA THR A 411 21.62 -1.92 -16.83
C THR A 411 21.64 -1.03 -18.07
N LEU A 412 21.31 0.25 -17.92
CA LEU A 412 21.27 1.22 -19.02
C LEU A 412 22.67 1.47 -19.60
N MET A 413 23.70 1.54 -18.75
CA MET A 413 25.09 1.71 -19.18
C MET A 413 25.56 0.50 -20.00
N VAL A 414 25.33 -0.72 -19.51
CA VAL A 414 25.76 -1.92 -20.24
C VAL A 414 24.96 -2.11 -21.52
N LEU A 415 23.66 -1.78 -21.53
CA LEU A 415 22.82 -1.77 -22.73
C LEU A 415 23.37 -0.81 -23.80
N HIS A 416 23.77 0.40 -23.39
CA HIS A 416 24.33 1.40 -24.29
C HIS A 416 25.67 0.95 -24.89
N LEU A 417 26.53 0.30 -24.10
CA LEU A 417 27.83 -0.19 -24.56
C LEU A 417 27.72 -1.45 -25.43
N SER A 418 26.80 -2.36 -25.10
CA SER A 418 26.76 -3.71 -25.69
C SER A 418 25.87 -3.82 -26.93
N ASN A 419 24.97 -2.86 -27.17
CA ASN A 419 23.96 -2.89 -28.26
C ASN A 419 23.14 -4.20 -28.35
N HIS A 420 23.10 -4.98 -27.25
CA HIS A 420 22.41 -6.26 -27.15
C HIS A 420 21.41 -6.20 -25.98
N ALA A 421 20.24 -6.81 -26.14
CA ALA A 421 19.25 -6.87 -25.07
C ALA A 421 19.79 -7.76 -23.93
N GLN A 422 19.72 -7.26 -22.70
CA GLN A 422 20.23 -7.96 -21.52
C GLN A 422 19.11 -8.20 -20.50
N PRO A 423 19.19 -9.29 -19.71
CA PRO A 423 18.28 -9.52 -18.59
C PRO A 423 18.44 -8.38 -17.58
N ALA A 424 17.38 -7.63 -17.30
CA ALA A 424 17.46 -6.48 -16.39
C ALA A 424 17.63 -6.94 -14.93
N LEU A 425 17.03 -8.07 -14.55
CA LEU A 425 17.13 -8.63 -13.19
C LEU A 425 18.56 -9.06 -12.84
N LEU A 426 19.41 -9.35 -13.83
CA LEU A 426 20.83 -9.66 -13.66
C LEU A 426 21.56 -8.61 -12.83
N TYR A 427 21.18 -7.33 -12.99
CA TYR A 427 21.83 -6.22 -12.30
C TYR A 427 20.99 -5.70 -11.13
N LEU A 428 19.66 -5.64 -11.29
CA LEU A 428 18.76 -5.08 -10.26
C LEU A 428 18.69 -5.92 -8.99
N VAL A 429 18.62 -7.25 -9.12
CA VAL A 429 18.51 -8.15 -7.97
C VAL A 429 19.75 -8.08 -7.07
N PRO A 430 20.99 -8.29 -7.58
CA PRO A 430 22.15 -8.23 -6.71
C PRO A 430 22.36 -6.85 -6.09
N THR A 431 22.16 -5.74 -6.82
CA THR A 431 22.37 -4.42 -6.24
C THR A 431 21.38 -4.14 -5.10
N VAL A 432 20.09 -4.44 -5.28
CA VAL A 432 19.07 -4.21 -4.24
C VAL A 432 19.30 -5.11 -3.02
N LEU A 433 19.62 -6.40 -3.22
CA LEU A 433 19.90 -7.31 -2.10
C LEU A 433 21.16 -6.90 -1.34
N ILE A 434 22.25 -6.55 -2.04
CA ILE A 434 23.49 -6.06 -1.43
C ILE A 434 23.22 -4.76 -0.66
N GLY A 435 22.42 -3.86 -1.20
CA GLY A 435 22.04 -2.61 -0.53
C GLY A 435 21.29 -2.82 0.78
N LEU A 436 20.27 -3.69 0.77
CA LEU A 436 19.44 -3.97 1.95
C LEU A 436 20.21 -4.76 3.02
N TRP A 437 20.83 -5.88 2.63
CA TRP A 437 21.60 -6.69 3.58
C TRP A 437 22.88 -5.98 4.05
N GLY A 438 23.54 -5.23 3.17
CA GLY A 438 24.70 -4.42 3.50
C GLY A 438 24.39 -3.31 4.51
N THR A 439 23.25 -2.63 4.36
CA THR A 439 22.84 -1.64 5.37
C THR A 439 22.44 -2.27 6.70
N ALA A 440 21.84 -3.46 6.70
CA ALA A 440 21.56 -4.22 7.92
C ALA A 440 22.85 -4.68 8.63
N LEU A 441 23.86 -5.10 7.85
CA LEU A 441 25.21 -5.45 8.33
C LEU A 441 25.88 -4.26 9.01
N ILE A 442 25.90 -3.09 8.37
CA ILE A 442 26.55 -1.88 8.91
C ILE A 442 25.86 -1.39 10.19
N LYS A 443 24.53 -1.52 10.28
CA LYS A 443 23.76 -1.10 11.45
C LYS A 443 23.72 -2.13 12.59
N GLY A 444 24.05 -3.38 12.32
CA GLY A 444 23.91 -4.47 13.29
C GLY A 444 22.47 -4.95 13.51
N ASP A 445 21.53 -4.61 12.61
CA ASP A 445 20.10 -4.98 12.74
C ASP A 445 19.77 -6.35 12.10
N ILE A 446 20.76 -7.11 11.61
CA ILE A 446 20.57 -8.37 10.86
C ILE A 446 19.66 -9.35 11.60
N ALA A 447 19.91 -9.55 12.90
CA ALA A 447 19.12 -10.47 13.71
C ALA A 447 17.65 -10.03 13.83
N LEU A 448 17.39 -8.72 13.88
CA LEU A 448 16.03 -8.18 13.88
C LEU A 448 15.37 -8.32 12.51
N MET A 449 16.12 -8.06 11.44
CA MET A 449 15.66 -8.20 10.05
C MET A 449 15.31 -9.65 9.69
N LEU A 450 16.07 -10.63 10.20
CA LEU A 450 15.79 -12.05 10.03
C LEU A 450 14.58 -12.53 10.84
N LYS A 451 14.36 -11.94 12.02
CA LYS A 451 13.20 -12.25 12.88
C LYS A 451 11.91 -11.57 12.40
N TYR A 452 12.01 -10.55 11.55
CA TYR A 452 10.86 -9.83 11.03
C TYR A 452 9.99 -10.74 10.16
N ASN A 453 8.71 -10.85 10.52
CA ASN A 453 7.72 -11.66 9.81
C ASN A 453 6.40 -10.90 9.69
N GLU A 454 5.97 -10.70 8.45
CA GLU A 454 4.80 -9.91 8.08
C GLU A 454 3.48 -10.66 8.24
N ASP A 455 3.46 -11.99 8.16
CA ASP A 455 2.24 -12.79 8.32
C ASP A 455 1.76 -12.80 9.78
N ILE A 456 2.69 -12.76 10.73
CA ILE A 456 2.35 -12.61 12.16
C ILE A 456 1.68 -11.25 12.39
N ASP A 457 2.09 -10.22 11.64
CA ASP A 457 1.52 -8.89 11.75
C ASP A 457 0.09 -8.85 11.19
N SER A 458 -0.21 -9.58 10.10
CA SER A 458 -1.56 -9.67 9.51
C SER A 458 -2.50 -10.65 10.23
N ASP A 459 -2.01 -11.78 10.75
CA ASP A 459 -2.85 -12.77 11.45
C ASP A 459 -3.34 -12.25 12.82
N ILE A 460 -2.61 -11.31 13.44
CA ILE A 460 -3.08 -10.61 14.64
C ILE A 460 -4.28 -9.70 14.30
N GLU A 461 -4.45 -9.26 13.05
CA GLU A 461 -5.63 -8.50 12.60
C GLU A 461 -6.85 -9.42 12.40
N SER A 462 -6.67 -10.68 11.97
CA SER A 462 -7.78 -11.60 11.70
C SER A 462 -8.25 -12.43 12.90
N HIS A 463 -7.43 -12.58 13.95
CA HIS A 463 -7.70 -13.50 15.07
C HIS A 463 -7.99 -12.86 16.44
N THR A 464 -8.23 -11.54 16.52
CA THR A 464 -8.71 -10.92 17.78
C THR A 464 -10.14 -11.29 18.19
N ASP A 465 -10.79 -12.20 17.46
CA ASP A 465 -12.00 -12.88 17.88
C ASP A 465 -11.68 -14.11 18.73
N ARG A 466 -11.47 -13.87 20.03
CA ARG A 466 -11.82 -14.77 21.16
C ARG A 466 -11.48 -14.10 22.47
N ASN A 467 -12.40 -14.19 23.43
CA ASN A 467 -12.30 -13.74 24.81
C ASN A 467 -11.09 -14.33 25.57
N ASP A 468 -9.88 -13.82 25.31
CA ASP A 468 -8.73 -14.08 26.18
C ASP A 468 -7.99 -12.76 26.44
N LYS A 469 -8.43 -12.06 27.49
CA LYS A 469 -7.56 -11.13 28.23
C LYS A 469 -6.47 -11.96 28.90
N LYS A 470 -5.36 -12.17 28.19
CA LYS A 470 -4.06 -12.43 28.79
C LYS A 470 -2.98 -11.84 27.90
N ASP A 471 -2.40 -10.74 28.38
CA ASP A 471 -1.12 -10.23 27.89
C ASP A 471 -0.11 -11.38 27.89
N SER A 472 0.31 -11.78 26.69
CA SER A 472 1.33 -12.81 26.54
C SER A 472 2.68 -12.12 26.37
N SER A 473 3.47 -12.21 27.43
CA SER A 473 4.88 -11.82 27.48
C SER A 473 5.69 -12.59 26.42
N LEU A 474 6.76 -11.95 25.92
CA LEU A 474 7.66 -12.46 24.88
C LEU A 474 8.20 -13.89 25.14
N ASP A 475 8.28 -14.34 26.40
CA ASP A 475 8.75 -15.69 26.77
C ASP A 475 7.77 -16.84 26.42
N GLN A 476 6.48 -16.55 26.17
CA GLN A 476 5.51 -17.57 25.76
C GLN A 476 5.51 -17.83 24.25
N ILE A 477 6.10 -16.93 23.46
CA ILE A 477 6.25 -17.08 22.01
C ILE A 477 7.30 -18.16 21.71
N ASP A 478 8.39 -18.21 22.47
CA ASP A 478 9.46 -19.21 22.31
C ASP A 478 8.97 -20.65 22.56
N LYS A 479 8.07 -20.86 23.55
CA LYS A 479 7.46 -22.19 23.78
C LYS A 479 6.43 -22.60 22.71
N LYS A 480 5.76 -21.65 22.07
CA LYS A 480 4.81 -21.92 20.97
C LYS A 480 5.52 -22.25 19.66
N ILE A 481 6.74 -21.75 19.46
CA ILE A 481 7.61 -22.06 18.32
C ILE A 481 8.09 -23.52 18.39
N GLU A 482 8.59 -23.98 19.54
CA GLU A 482 9.03 -25.39 19.73
C GLU A 482 7.88 -26.41 19.60
N LEU A 483 6.66 -26.06 20.02
CA LEU A 483 5.48 -26.95 19.97
C LEU A 483 4.83 -27.03 18.57
N LYS A 484 5.07 -26.05 17.68
CA LYS A 484 4.60 -26.08 16.29
C LYS A 484 5.56 -26.83 15.36
N GLU A 485 6.87 -26.75 15.60
CA GLU A 485 7.85 -27.55 14.85
C GLU A 485 7.70 -29.06 15.12
N LYS A 486 7.35 -29.47 16.36
CA LYS A 486 7.08 -30.88 16.69
C LYS A 486 5.76 -31.45 16.16
N LYS A 487 4.82 -30.63 15.68
CA LYS A 487 3.52 -31.10 15.14
C LYS A 487 3.47 -31.20 13.61
N GLN A 488 4.44 -30.64 12.90
CA GLN A 488 4.53 -30.77 11.44
C GLN A 488 5.28 -32.03 10.97
N THR A 489 6.00 -32.73 11.85
CA THR A 489 6.72 -33.97 11.55
C THR A 489 5.90 -35.26 11.77
N THR A 490 4.67 -35.20 12.28
CA THR A 490 3.89 -36.40 12.61
C THR A 490 2.42 -36.33 12.19
N LYS A 491 2.14 -35.88 10.96
CA LYS A 491 0.80 -35.99 10.34
C LYS A 491 0.85 -36.10 8.81
N ASN A 492 1.73 -36.96 8.30
CA ASN A 492 1.57 -37.58 6.99
C ASN A 492 1.16 -39.03 7.20
N ASP A 493 -0.14 -39.25 7.44
CA ASP A 493 -0.89 -40.39 6.91
C ASP A 493 -2.30 -40.41 7.51
N LYS A 494 -3.30 -40.60 6.64
CA LYS A 494 -4.75 -40.73 6.89
C LYS A 494 -5.41 -39.41 7.32
N ASP A 495 -6.33 -38.81 6.58
CA ASP A 495 -7.51 -39.41 5.97
C ASP A 495 -8.06 -38.47 4.88
N LYS A 496 -8.55 -39.05 3.78
CA LYS A 496 -9.37 -38.33 2.78
C LYS A 496 -10.79 -38.16 3.35
N THR A 497 -11.53 -37.20 2.78
CA THR A 497 -12.95 -36.88 3.02
C THR A 497 -13.23 -36.09 4.31
N LYS A 498 -13.30 -34.76 4.18
CA LYS A 498 -14.26 -33.87 4.86
C LYS A 498 -14.22 -32.49 4.19
N GLU A 499 -15.38 -32.04 3.73
CA GLU A 499 -15.65 -30.70 3.20
C GLU A 499 -15.22 -29.61 4.19
N PRO A 500 -14.83 -28.41 3.71
CA PRO A 500 -14.55 -27.30 4.60
C PRO A 500 -15.89 -26.78 5.16
N ALA A 501 -16.04 -26.91 6.48
CA ALA A 501 -17.14 -26.29 7.21
C ALA A 501 -17.03 -24.76 7.10
N ILE A 502 -17.99 -24.18 6.40
CA ILE A 502 -18.25 -22.74 6.35
C ILE A 502 -18.58 -22.28 7.77
N ASN A 503 -17.75 -21.38 8.32
CA ASN A 503 -18.03 -20.73 9.60
C ASN A 503 -19.28 -19.85 9.44
N LYS A 504 -20.40 -20.31 10.02
CA LYS A 504 -21.64 -19.56 10.13
C LYS A 504 -21.43 -18.37 11.07
N ILE A 505 -21.28 -17.18 10.48
CA ILE A 505 -21.60 -15.91 11.13
C ILE A 505 -23.10 -15.97 11.45
N LYS A 506 -23.49 -15.74 12.72
CA LYS A 506 -24.92 -15.75 13.10
C LYS A 506 -25.63 -14.57 12.41
N PRO A 507 -26.62 -14.80 11.53
CA PRO A 507 -27.37 -13.74 10.89
C PRO A 507 -28.41 -13.14 11.85
N ASN A 508 -28.77 -11.90 11.58
CA ASN A 508 -29.73 -11.09 12.33
C ASN A 508 -31.17 -11.56 12.04
N GLU A 509 -31.97 -11.87 13.07
CA GLU A 509 -33.36 -12.38 12.93
C GLU A 509 -34.34 -11.43 12.19
N LYS A 510 -33.92 -10.21 11.84
CA LYS A 510 -34.71 -9.24 11.06
C LYS A 510 -34.30 -9.12 9.58
N GLU A 511 -33.19 -9.70 9.17
CA GLU A 511 -32.71 -9.65 7.77
C GLU A 511 -32.99 -10.93 6.98
N ASP A 512 -33.47 -11.98 7.66
CA ASP A 512 -33.72 -13.34 7.14
C ASP A 512 -34.80 -13.48 6.04
N GLN A 513 -35.37 -12.38 5.53
CA GLN A 513 -36.39 -12.41 4.47
C GLN A 513 -35.99 -11.74 3.15
N LYS A 514 -34.79 -11.16 3.03
CA LYS A 514 -34.37 -10.46 1.80
C LYS A 514 -33.46 -11.34 0.94
N ILE A 515 -33.84 -11.58 -0.32
CA ILE A 515 -33.04 -12.39 -1.28
C ILE A 515 -31.86 -11.58 -1.83
N PHE A 516 -32.07 -10.28 -2.05
CA PHE A 516 -31.07 -9.30 -2.44
C PHE A 516 -31.26 -8.03 -1.61
N PHE A 517 -30.18 -7.48 -1.04
CA PHE A 517 -30.23 -6.19 -0.34
C PHE A 517 -28.94 -5.41 -0.63
N PHE A 518 -29.12 -4.21 -1.19
CA PHE A 518 -28.05 -3.24 -1.33
C PHE A 518 -28.46 -1.99 -0.55
N SER A 519 -27.64 -1.56 0.41
CA SER A 519 -27.85 -0.29 1.10
C SER A 519 -26.56 0.52 1.17
N LEU A 520 -26.72 1.83 1.11
CA LEU A 520 -25.66 2.80 1.27
C LEU A 520 -26.05 3.68 2.45
N THR A 521 -25.35 3.54 3.57
CA THR A 521 -25.67 4.26 4.81
C THR A 521 -24.56 5.25 5.15
N ILE A 522 -24.92 6.44 5.62
CA ILE A 522 -23.98 7.40 6.17
C ILE A 522 -23.81 7.06 7.67
N PRO A 523 -22.59 6.75 8.15
CA PRO A 523 -22.36 6.44 9.55
C PRO A 523 -22.69 7.65 10.43
N GLN A 524 -23.44 7.44 11.51
CA GLN A 524 -23.72 8.49 12.49
C GLN A 524 -22.51 8.67 13.42
N LYS A 525 -21.68 9.69 13.17
CA LYS A 525 -20.59 10.06 14.10
C LYS A 525 -21.18 10.47 15.46
N ARG A 526 -20.94 9.70 16.52
CA ARG A 526 -21.31 10.10 17.89
C ARG A 526 -20.59 11.40 18.25
N VAL A 527 -21.37 12.42 18.64
CA VAL A 527 -20.84 13.67 19.18
C VAL A 527 -20.11 13.36 20.48
N ALA A 528 -18.78 13.44 20.48
CA ALA A 528 -18.04 13.44 21.74
C ALA A 528 -18.51 14.67 22.53
N LYS A 529 -19.10 14.46 23.71
CA LYS A 529 -19.48 15.56 24.62
C LYS A 529 -18.25 16.44 24.82
N ILE A 530 -18.33 17.67 24.30
CA ILE A 530 -17.41 18.74 24.70
C ILE A 530 -17.64 18.89 26.21
N PRO A 531 -16.61 18.78 27.07
CA PRO A 531 -16.80 19.06 28.48
C PRO A 531 -17.27 20.50 28.58
N ASP A 532 -18.51 20.70 29.05
CA ASP A 532 -19.07 22.01 29.29
C ASP A 532 -18.04 22.84 30.05
N SER A 533 -17.63 23.95 29.46
CA SER A 533 -16.93 25.00 30.20
C SER A 533 -17.89 25.42 31.29
N LYS A 534 -17.68 24.91 32.51
CA LYS A 534 -18.31 25.47 33.70
C LYS A 534 -18.08 26.97 33.65
N LYS A 535 -19.18 27.72 33.56
CA LYS A 535 -19.23 29.12 33.96
C LYS A 535 -18.70 29.15 35.40
N GLU A 536 -17.50 29.64 35.57
CA GLU A 536 -17.11 30.26 36.83
C GLU A 536 -17.75 31.65 36.77
N ASP A 537 -18.92 31.75 37.42
CA ASP A 537 -19.54 33.02 37.83
C ASP A 537 -18.70 33.69 38.92
#